data_AF-A0A644UWX7-F1
#
_entry.id   AF-A0A644UWX7-F1
#
_cell.length_a   1.000
_cell.length_b   1.000
_cell.length_c   1.000
_cell.angle_alpha   90.00
_cell.angle_beta   90.00
_cell.angle_gamma   90.00
#
_symmetry.space_group_name_H-M   'P 1'
#
loop_
_entity.id
_entity.type
_entity.pdbx_description
1 polymer ?
#
loop_
_entity_poly.entity_id
_entity_poly.type
_entity_poly.pdbx_seq_one_letter_code
_entity_poly.pdbx_strand_id
1 'polypeptide(L)'
;MKQRSSKKGDDGVSPVIATLLFIALALILCAILVACCMPFISLLEQPLNKSPPETLAIVSVDHYNTKGEKTYESIVTLKNIGRQSLKNSDYRAEIYINDIKQYIVIKTLSAHDFISTNHFGIQLLYGTGPTGYYWDPNQDGIFDLNDRTLHPGDLLQIDIIDTNASSLSFSKIISRSIKLIE
;
A
#
# COMPACT_ATOMS: atom_id res chain seq x y z
N MET A 1 51.49 -77.27 -11.65
CA MET A 1 50.19 -76.58 -11.43
C MET A 1 50.44 -75.09 -11.41
N LYS A 2 49.90 -74.32 -12.35
CA LYS A 2 50.13 -72.86 -12.49
C LYS A 2 48.80 -72.16 -12.23
N GLN A 3 48.68 -71.44 -11.10
CA GLN A 3 47.53 -70.59 -10.79
C GLN A 3 47.45 -69.44 -11.82
N ARG A 4 46.29 -69.26 -12.45
CA ARG A 4 45.92 -68.02 -13.14
C ARG A 4 45.15 -67.15 -12.16
N SER A 5 45.81 -66.12 -11.65
CA SER A 5 45.14 -64.97 -11.03
C SER A 5 44.46 -64.16 -12.14
N SER A 6 43.13 -64.16 -12.14
CA SER A 6 42.33 -63.24 -12.96
C SER A 6 42.34 -61.88 -12.28
N LYS A 7 43.16 -60.95 -12.79
CA LYS A 7 43.01 -59.52 -12.48
C LYS A 7 41.80 -59.01 -13.26
N LYS A 8 40.66 -58.92 -12.58
CA LYS A 8 39.50 -58.18 -13.06
C LYS A 8 39.83 -56.70 -12.87
N GLY A 9 40.16 -56.01 -13.96
CA GLY A 9 40.24 -54.56 -13.99
C GLY A 9 38.85 -54.01 -13.69
N ASP A 10 38.73 -53.32 -12.55
CA ASP A 10 37.57 -52.49 -12.25
C ASP A 10 37.80 -51.18 -13.00
N ASP A 11 37.53 -51.23 -14.30
CA ASP A 11 37.70 -50.11 -15.22
C ASP A 11 36.51 -49.17 -15.01
N GLY A 12 36.57 -48.42 -13.90
CA GLY A 12 35.61 -47.40 -13.55
C GLY A 12 35.29 -46.53 -14.76
N VAL A 13 34.00 -46.57 -15.13
CA VAL A 13 33.40 -45.94 -16.30
C VAL A 13 33.87 -44.47 -16.44
N SER A 14 34.67 -44.26 -17.48
CA SER A 14 35.34 -43.05 -18.01
C SER A 14 35.11 -41.68 -17.32
N PRO A 15 36.18 -40.93 -16.96
CA PRO A 15 36.14 -39.54 -16.49
C PRO A 15 35.26 -38.59 -17.33
N VAL A 16 35.08 -38.89 -18.61
CA VAL A 16 34.22 -38.14 -19.53
C VAL A 16 32.76 -38.20 -19.11
N ILE A 17 32.27 -39.36 -18.64
CA ILE A 17 30.88 -39.55 -18.22
C ILE A 17 30.60 -38.80 -16.92
N ALA A 18 31.53 -38.86 -15.96
CA ALA A 18 31.45 -38.08 -14.73
C ALA A 18 31.41 -36.56 -15.01
N THR A 19 32.24 -36.10 -15.94
CA THR A 19 32.29 -34.68 -16.34
C THR A 19 30.97 -34.23 -16.98
N LEU A 20 30.41 -35.03 -17.89
CA LEU A 20 29.12 -34.73 -18.52
C LEU A 20 27.98 -34.67 -17.51
N LEU A 21 27.94 -35.60 -16.55
CA LEU A 21 26.95 -35.61 -15.47
C LEU A 21 27.07 -34.38 -14.57
N PHE A 22 28.30 -33.94 -14.24
CA PHE A 22 28.52 -32.76 -13.42
C PHE A 22 28.06 -31.47 -14.12
N ILE A 23 28.34 -31.32 -15.41
CA ILE A 23 27.88 -30.18 -16.22
C ILE A 23 26.34 -30.17 -16.28
N ALA A 24 25.72 -31.32 -16.56
CA ALA A 24 24.27 -31.43 -16.60
C ALA A 24 23.62 -31.04 -15.26
N LEU A 25 24.17 -31.52 -14.15
CA LEU A 25 23.69 -31.18 -12.81
C LEU A 25 23.84 -29.69 -12.50
N ALA A 26 24.98 -29.08 -12.87
CA ALA A 26 25.23 -27.66 -12.67
C ALA A 26 24.21 -26.79 -13.44
N LEU A 27 23.90 -27.14 -14.69
CA LEU A 27 22.91 -26.43 -15.49
C LEU A 27 21.49 -26.56 -14.90
N ILE A 28 21.12 -27.73 -14.40
CA ILE A 28 19.83 -27.95 -13.72
C ILE A 28 19.76 -27.10 -12.45
N LEU A 29 20.80 -27.07 -11.63
CA LEU A 29 20.88 -26.23 -10.43
C LEU A 29 20.79 -24.74 -10.76
N CYS A 30 21.50 -24.28 -11.79
CA CYS A 30 21.38 -22.90 -12.27
C CYS A 30 19.96 -22.57 -12.71
N ALA A 31 19.30 -23.47 -13.46
CA ALA A 31 17.93 -23.25 -13.92
C ALA A 31 16.94 -23.18 -12.74
N ILE A 32 17.09 -24.05 -11.73
CA ILE A 32 16.27 -24.03 -10.51
C ILE A 32 16.50 -22.73 -9.73
N LEU A 33 17.76 -22.31 -9.55
CA LEU A 33 18.09 -21.05 -8.87
C LEU A 33 17.47 -19.86 -9.59
N VAL A 34 17.59 -19.78 -10.91
CA VAL A 34 16.96 -18.72 -11.69
C VAL A 34 15.45 -18.74 -11.49
N ALA A 35 14.79 -19.89 -11.61
CA ALA A 35 13.34 -20.02 -11.41
C ALA A 35 12.89 -19.60 -10.00
N CYS A 36 13.66 -19.95 -8.96
CA CYS A 36 13.40 -19.55 -7.58
C CYS A 36 13.65 -18.05 -7.34
N CYS A 37 14.59 -17.44 -8.07
CA CYS A 37 14.94 -16.02 -7.94
C CYS A 37 14.05 -15.09 -8.79
N MET A 38 13.45 -15.57 -9.89
CA MET A 38 12.52 -14.79 -10.73
C MET A 38 11.42 -14.04 -9.96
N PRO A 39 10.70 -14.64 -8.99
CA PRO A 39 9.67 -13.91 -8.23
C PRO A 39 10.23 -12.75 -7.38
N PHE A 40 11.51 -12.81 -6.99
CA PHE A 40 12.17 -11.72 -6.25
C PHE A 40 12.57 -10.55 -7.17
N ILE A 41 12.91 -10.83 -8.43
CA ILE A 41 13.23 -9.78 -9.41
C ILE A 41 11.98 -8.95 -9.72
N SER A 42 10.82 -9.59 -9.92
CA SER A 42 9.55 -8.87 -10.11
C SER A 42 9.15 -8.00 -8.91
N LEU A 43 9.65 -8.33 -7.70
CA LEU A 43 9.45 -7.52 -6.50
C LEU A 43 10.33 -6.25 -6.50
N LEU A 44 11.53 -6.33 -7.09
CA LEU A 44 12.47 -5.21 -7.23
C LEU A 44 12.08 -4.23 -8.35
N GLU A 45 11.24 -4.67 -9.31
CA GLU A 45 10.75 -3.85 -10.42
C GLU A 45 9.56 -2.95 -10.07
N GLN A 46 9.05 -2.98 -8.82
CA GLN A 46 8.10 -1.95 -8.40
C GLN A 46 8.81 -0.58 -8.43
N PRO A 47 8.26 0.43 -9.13
CA PRO A 47 8.92 1.72 -9.27
C PRO A 47 9.02 2.38 -7.90
N LEU A 48 10.22 2.36 -7.31
CA LEU A 48 10.55 2.96 -6.02
C LEU A 48 10.28 4.48 -5.95
N ASN A 49 10.05 5.12 -7.10
CA ASN A 49 10.07 6.58 -7.28
C ASN A 49 8.80 7.20 -7.89
N LYS A 50 7.70 6.45 -8.07
CA LYS A 50 6.43 7.10 -8.43
C LYS A 50 5.66 7.46 -7.18
N SER A 51 5.42 8.75 -6.98
CA SER A 51 4.42 9.22 -6.01
C SER A 51 3.13 8.44 -6.23
N PRO A 52 2.44 7.99 -5.17
CA PRO A 52 1.13 7.37 -5.29
C PRO A 52 0.20 8.26 -6.13
N PRO A 53 -0.72 7.67 -6.91
CA PRO A 53 -1.67 8.45 -7.68
C PRO A 53 -2.61 9.23 -6.75
N GLU A 54 -3.27 10.26 -7.25
CA GLU A 54 -4.38 10.90 -6.55
C GLU A 54 -5.69 10.27 -7.03
N THR A 55 -6.30 9.43 -6.19
CA THR A 55 -7.58 8.76 -6.48
C THR A 55 -8.70 9.37 -5.64
N LEU A 56 -8.43 9.60 -4.35
CA LEU A 56 -9.27 10.43 -3.47
C LEU A 56 -8.60 11.80 -3.33
N ALA A 57 -9.17 12.82 -3.96
CA ALA A 57 -8.61 14.17 -4.04
C ALA A 57 -9.28 15.12 -3.05
N ILE A 58 -8.49 15.99 -2.40
CA ILE A 58 -9.00 17.07 -1.55
C ILE A 58 -9.61 18.16 -2.44
N VAL A 59 -10.94 18.26 -2.42
CA VAL A 59 -11.66 19.26 -3.21
C VAL A 59 -11.83 20.58 -2.46
N SER A 60 -12.04 20.53 -1.14
CA SER A 60 -12.20 21.73 -0.31
C SER A 60 -11.81 21.47 1.14
N VAL A 61 -11.43 22.55 1.82
CA VAL A 61 -11.31 22.62 3.27
C VAL A 61 -12.16 23.79 3.72
N ASP A 62 -13.09 23.56 4.65
CA ASP A 62 -13.96 24.59 5.20
C ASP A 62 -13.53 24.93 6.65
N HIS A 63 -13.53 26.23 6.94
CA HIS A 63 -13.17 26.81 8.24
C HIS A 63 -14.35 27.56 8.87
N TYR A 64 -15.51 27.57 8.24
CA TYR A 64 -16.69 28.27 8.69
C TYR A 64 -17.71 27.31 9.26
N ASN A 65 -18.44 27.76 10.28
CA ASN A 65 -19.57 27.00 10.80
C ASN A 65 -20.80 27.10 9.90
N THR A 66 -21.84 26.35 10.26
CA THR A 66 -23.15 26.38 9.59
C THR A 66 -23.82 27.76 9.54
N LYS A 67 -23.35 28.74 10.33
CA LYS A 67 -23.82 30.14 10.32
C LYS A 67 -22.93 31.07 9.50
N GLY A 68 -21.86 30.55 8.89
CA GLY A 68 -20.88 31.32 8.12
C GLY A 68 -19.85 32.06 8.98
N GLU A 69 -19.73 31.75 10.27
CA GLU A 69 -18.74 32.35 11.17
C GLU A 69 -17.43 31.56 11.09
N LYS A 70 -16.28 32.25 11.02
CA LYS A 70 -14.97 31.59 10.95
C LYS A 70 -14.61 31.00 12.32
N THR A 71 -14.89 29.71 12.51
CA THR A 71 -14.65 28.95 13.75
C THR A 71 -13.48 27.96 13.63
N TYR A 72 -12.96 27.76 12.43
CA TYR A 72 -11.95 26.76 12.07
C TYR A 72 -12.46 25.31 12.23
N GLU A 73 -13.67 25.01 11.74
CA GLU A 73 -14.26 23.64 11.79
C GLU A 73 -13.40 22.57 11.10
N SER A 74 -12.41 22.94 10.27
CA SER A 74 -11.42 22.00 9.70
C SER A 74 -12.06 20.85 8.93
N ILE A 75 -13.15 21.14 8.21
CA ILE A 75 -13.94 20.15 7.46
C ILE A 75 -13.28 19.93 6.11
N VAL A 76 -12.76 18.72 5.88
CA VAL A 76 -12.09 18.35 4.63
C VAL A 76 -13.05 17.55 3.77
N THR A 77 -13.27 17.99 2.52
CA THR A 77 -14.02 17.22 1.53
C THR A 77 -13.05 16.54 0.58
N LEU A 78 -13.17 15.22 0.47
CA LEU A 78 -12.50 14.36 -0.48
C LEU A 78 -13.47 13.90 -1.57
N LYS A 79 -12.98 13.73 -2.79
CA LYS A 79 -13.75 13.18 -3.91
C LYS A 79 -13.01 12.03 -4.57
N ASN A 80 -13.70 10.94 -4.88
CA ASN A 80 -13.12 9.90 -5.73
C ASN A 80 -13.06 10.39 -7.18
N ILE A 81 -11.88 10.81 -7.63
CA ILE A 81 -11.59 11.22 -9.01
C ILE A 81 -11.03 10.06 -9.86
N GLY A 82 -10.89 8.89 -9.24
CA GLY A 82 -10.45 7.66 -9.89
C GLY A 82 -11.50 7.06 -10.83
N ARG A 83 -11.11 5.95 -11.46
CA ARG A 83 -11.99 5.18 -12.36
C ARG A 83 -12.62 3.95 -11.71
N GLN A 84 -12.20 3.62 -10.49
CA GLN A 84 -12.60 2.40 -9.81
C GLN A 84 -13.23 2.73 -8.45
N SER A 85 -14.17 1.90 -8.06
CA SER A 85 -14.77 1.93 -6.73
C SER A 85 -13.79 1.37 -5.70
N LEU A 86 -13.71 2.03 -4.55
CA LEU A 86 -12.88 1.60 -3.43
C LEU A 86 -13.75 0.97 -2.36
N LYS A 87 -13.47 -0.26 -1.94
CA LYS A 87 -14.19 -0.88 -0.83
C LYS A 87 -13.76 -0.25 0.49
N ASN A 88 -14.69 0.40 1.18
CA ASN A 88 -14.36 1.28 2.30
C ASN A 88 -13.64 0.58 3.47
N SER A 89 -13.98 -0.69 3.75
CA SER A 89 -13.37 -1.48 4.82
C SER A 89 -11.91 -1.85 4.59
N ASP A 90 -11.44 -1.77 3.33
CA ASP A 90 -10.12 -2.23 2.93
C ASP A 90 -9.06 -1.12 3.05
N TYR A 91 -9.48 0.09 3.45
CA TYR A 91 -8.61 1.26 3.48
C TYR A 91 -8.72 2.03 4.78
N ARG A 92 -7.61 2.69 5.12
CA ARG A 92 -7.49 3.64 6.23
C ARG A 92 -6.87 4.93 5.73
N ALA A 93 -6.87 5.98 6.55
CA ALA A 93 -6.24 7.25 6.19
C ALA A 93 -5.19 7.69 7.23
N GLU A 94 -4.13 8.33 6.74
CA GLU A 94 -3.17 9.08 7.54
C GLU A 94 -3.13 10.52 7.05
N ILE A 95 -3.01 11.45 8.01
CA ILE A 95 -3.01 12.89 7.74
C ILE A 95 -1.67 13.49 8.14
N TYR A 96 -1.13 14.34 7.27
CA TYR A 96 0.09 15.10 7.48
C TYR A 96 -0.23 16.58 7.29
N ILE A 97 0.34 17.42 8.15
CA ILE A 97 0.26 18.89 8.04
C ILE A 97 1.69 19.41 8.03
N ASN A 98 2.06 20.16 6.99
CA ASN A 98 3.42 20.69 6.80
C ASN A 98 4.47 19.57 6.92
N ASP A 99 4.22 18.45 6.22
CA ASP A 99 5.03 17.23 6.21
C ASP A 99 5.14 16.47 7.55
N ILE A 100 4.42 16.91 8.59
CA ILE A 100 4.41 16.27 9.91
C ILE A 100 3.17 15.39 10.05
N LYS A 101 3.36 14.09 10.30
CA LYS A 101 2.28 13.15 10.60
C LYS A 101 1.51 13.59 11.84
N GLN A 102 0.21 13.76 11.69
CA GLN A 102 -0.68 14.13 12.79
C GLN A 102 -1.17 12.89 13.53
N TYR A 103 -1.44 13.04 14.82
CA TYR A 103 -2.10 12.01 15.62
C TYR A 103 -3.61 12.00 15.36
N ILE A 104 -3.99 11.73 14.11
CA ILE A 104 -5.36 11.58 13.67
C ILE A 104 -5.57 10.12 13.27
N VAL A 105 -6.47 9.44 13.97
CA VAL A 105 -6.68 7.99 13.84
C VAL A 105 -7.93 7.74 13.02
N ILE A 106 -7.77 7.36 11.74
CA ILE A 106 -8.86 6.94 10.85
C ILE A 106 -8.55 5.52 10.40
N LYS A 107 -9.10 4.51 11.10
CA LYS A 107 -8.77 3.09 10.87
C LYS A 107 -9.51 2.43 9.71
N THR A 108 -10.57 3.07 9.23
CA THR A 108 -11.46 2.59 8.17
C THR A 108 -12.04 3.79 7.43
N LEU A 109 -12.28 3.66 6.13
CA LEU A 109 -13.05 4.65 5.35
C LEU A 109 -14.56 4.39 5.38
N SER A 110 -15.01 3.33 6.04
CA SER A 110 -16.43 2.99 6.21
C SER A 110 -17.00 3.82 7.36
N ALA A 111 -17.92 4.74 7.07
CA ALA A 111 -18.59 5.55 8.08
C ALA A 111 -19.37 4.70 9.09
N HIS A 112 -19.90 3.55 8.66
CA HIS A 112 -20.59 2.61 9.54
C HIS A 112 -19.64 2.00 10.57
N ASP A 113 -18.46 1.56 10.13
CA ASP A 113 -17.46 0.95 11.01
C ASP A 113 -16.69 2.00 11.82
N PHE A 114 -16.64 3.24 11.31
CA PHE A 114 -16.07 4.39 11.99
C PHE A 114 -16.72 4.55 13.38
N ILE A 115 -18.05 4.60 13.50
CA ILE A 115 -18.71 4.81 14.82
C ILE A 115 -18.26 3.78 15.88
N SER A 116 -17.91 2.55 15.48
CA SER A 116 -17.52 1.47 16.38
C SER A 116 -16.03 1.41 16.77
N THR A 117 -15.21 2.33 16.26
CA THR A 117 -13.75 2.31 16.45
C THR A 117 -13.24 3.50 17.29
N ASN A 118 -12.07 3.36 17.90
CA ASN A 118 -11.40 4.48 18.59
C ASN A 118 -10.86 5.47 17.55
N HIS A 119 -11.37 6.70 17.57
CA HIS A 119 -10.87 7.81 16.76
C HIS A 119 -10.30 8.92 17.63
N PHE A 120 -9.21 9.50 17.16
CA PHE A 120 -8.54 10.64 17.78
C PHE A 120 -8.33 11.70 16.70
N GLY A 121 -8.55 12.98 17.02
CA GLY A 121 -8.31 14.10 16.11
C GLY A 121 -9.34 14.26 14.98
N ILE A 122 -10.43 13.50 15.00
CA ILE A 122 -11.54 13.55 14.02
C ILE A 122 -12.87 13.42 14.77
N GLN A 123 -13.86 14.21 14.35
CA GLN A 123 -15.21 14.27 14.90
C GLN A 123 -16.15 13.32 14.15
N LEU A 124 -16.21 13.47 12.82
CA LEU A 124 -17.14 12.72 11.96
C LEU A 124 -16.48 12.27 10.66
N LEU A 125 -16.99 11.15 10.14
CA LEU A 125 -16.73 10.65 8.79
C LEU A 125 -18.08 10.37 8.12
N TYR A 126 -18.38 11.07 7.03
CA TYR A 126 -19.66 10.94 6.33
C TYR A 126 -19.57 11.32 4.85
N GLY A 127 -20.70 11.42 4.15
CA GLY A 127 -20.77 11.69 2.71
C GLY A 127 -21.20 10.46 1.90
N THR A 128 -21.42 10.65 0.61
CA THR A 128 -21.97 9.60 -0.28
C THR A 128 -21.02 8.43 -0.45
N GLY A 129 -19.71 8.67 -0.43
CA GLY A 129 -18.66 7.66 -0.51
C GLY A 129 -18.51 6.84 0.77
N PRO A 130 -18.11 7.45 1.90
CA PRO A 130 -17.89 6.74 3.16
C PRO A 130 -19.11 6.01 3.73
N THR A 131 -20.33 6.49 3.44
CA THR A 131 -21.58 5.86 3.89
C THR A 131 -21.93 4.62 3.06
N GLY A 132 -21.43 4.52 1.83
CA GLY A 132 -21.60 3.35 0.97
C GLY A 132 -20.72 2.17 1.41
N TYR A 133 -21.00 0.99 0.85
CA TYR A 133 -20.06 -0.14 0.96
C TYR A 133 -18.78 0.12 0.14
N TYR A 134 -18.97 0.77 -1.00
CA TYR A 134 -17.90 1.26 -1.86
C TYR A 134 -17.95 2.78 -1.93
N TRP A 135 -16.79 3.41 -2.05
CA TRP A 135 -16.63 4.79 -2.47
C TRP A 135 -16.46 4.81 -3.99
N ASP A 136 -17.55 5.02 -4.71
CA ASP A 136 -17.59 5.00 -6.17
C ASP A 136 -17.01 6.29 -6.78
N PRO A 137 -16.58 6.25 -8.05
CA PRO A 137 -16.16 7.45 -8.77
C PRO A 137 -17.19 8.59 -8.69
N ASN A 138 -16.68 9.81 -8.50
CA ASN A 138 -17.41 11.06 -8.31
C ASN A 138 -18.20 11.23 -7.01
N GLN A 139 -18.17 10.25 -6.11
CA GLN A 139 -18.76 10.42 -4.77
C GLN A 139 -17.82 11.21 -3.86
N ASP A 140 -18.44 11.95 -2.94
CA ASP A 140 -17.76 12.79 -1.98
C ASP A 140 -17.74 12.12 -0.60
N GLY A 141 -16.69 12.38 0.16
CA GLY A 141 -16.54 11.97 1.55
C GLY A 141 -15.99 13.12 2.37
N ILE A 142 -16.48 13.25 3.58
CA ILE A 142 -16.23 14.39 4.44
C ILE A 142 -15.55 13.90 5.70
N PHE A 143 -14.37 14.45 5.95
CA PHE A 143 -13.54 14.21 7.12
C PHE A 143 -13.65 15.47 7.97
N ASP A 144 -14.50 15.42 8.98
CA ASP A 144 -14.72 16.51 9.92
C ASP A 144 -13.71 16.37 11.05
N LEU A 145 -12.56 17.04 10.91
CA LEU A 145 -11.48 16.98 11.89
C LEU A 145 -11.84 17.78 13.14
N ASN A 146 -11.09 17.60 14.24
CA ASN A 146 -11.31 18.47 15.40
C ASN A 146 -11.10 19.94 15.02
N ASP A 147 -11.93 20.83 15.58
CA ASP A 147 -11.79 22.27 15.37
C ASP A 147 -10.36 22.75 15.59
N ARG A 148 -9.93 23.72 14.77
CA ARG A 148 -8.59 24.34 14.79
C ARG A 148 -7.45 23.35 14.49
N THR A 149 -7.74 22.21 13.87
CA THR A 149 -6.71 21.31 13.36
C THR A 149 -6.01 21.90 12.14
N LEU A 150 -6.78 22.54 11.24
CA LEU A 150 -6.29 23.09 9.99
C LEU A 150 -6.43 24.62 9.95
N HIS A 151 -5.42 25.30 9.42
CA HIS A 151 -5.40 26.74 9.24
C HIS A 151 -5.02 27.13 7.80
N PRO A 152 -5.48 28.30 7.32
CA PRO A 152 -4.95 28.90 6.11
C PRO A 152 -3.42 28.98 6.12
N GLY A 153 -2.79 28.55 5.03
CA GLY A 153 -1.34 28.44 4.88
C GLY A 153 -0.78 27.04 5.19
N ASP A 154 -1.55 26.15 5.81
CA ASP A 154 -1.12 24.77 6.03
C ASP A 154 -1.06 23.97 4.71
N LEU A 155 -0.03 23.16 4.57
CA LEU A 155 0.05 22.14 3.53
C LEU A 155 -0.53 20.82 4.06
N LEU A 156 -1.77 20.52 3.68
CA LEU A 156 -2.46 19.30 4.05
C LEU A 156 -2.11 18.17 3.08
N GLN A 157 -1.71 17.02 3.61
CA GLN A 157 -1.60 15.76 2.88
C GLN A 157 -2.48 14.69 3.53
N ILE A 158 -3.21 13.95 2.69
CA ILE A 158 -3.97 12.77 3.10
C ILE A 158 -3.49 11.57 2.28
N ASP A 159 -2.99 10.56 2.99
CA ASP A 159 -2.58 9.28 2.44
C ASP A 159 -3.64 8.22 2.72
N ILE A 160 -4.11 7.55 1.66
CA ILE A 160 -5.03 6.42 1.75
C ILE A 160 -4.22 5.14 1.64
N ILE A 161 -4.38 4.26 2.62
CA ILE A 161 -3.52 3.11 2.85
C ILE A 161 -4.35 1.83 2.83
N ASP A 162 -3.90 0.85 2.07
CA ASP A 162 -4.46 -0.51 2.03
C ASP A 162 -4.23 -1.23 3.37
N THR A 163 -5.32 -1.70 4.00
CA THR A 163 -5.28 -2.43 5.28
C THR A 163 -5.08 -3.93 5.11
N ASN A 164 -5.29 -4.46 3.89
CA ASN A 164 -5.11 -5.87 3.56
C ASN A 164 -3.66 -6.22 3.20
N ALA A 165 -2.75 -5.23 3.16
CA ALA A 165 -1.33 -5.49 3.02
C ALA A 165 -0.84 -6.37 4.19
N SER A 166 -0.64 -7.65 3.89
CA SER A 166 -0.35 -8.74 4.83
C SER A 166 0.98 -8.62 5.59
N SER A 167 1.70 -7.51 5.43
CA SER A 167 2.95 -7.22 6.12
C SER A 167 2.92 -5.83 6.74
N LEU A 168 3.13 -5.76 8.05
CA LEU A 168 3.37 -4.54 8.83
C LEU A 168 4.52 -3.68 8.29
N SER A 169 5.39 -4.24 7.44
CA SER A 169 6.53 -3.55 6.84
C SER A 169 6.23 -2.84 5.53
N PHE A 170 5.05 -3.07 4.92
CA PHE A 170 4.70 -2.48 3.62
C PHE A 170 3.22 -2.09 3.57
N SER A 171 2.82 -1.09 4.36
CA SER A 171 1.54 -0.43 4.16
C SER A 171 1.56 0.29 2.81
N LYS A 172 0.83 -0.22 1.83
CA LYS A 172 0.78 0.34 0.47
C LYS A 172 -0.11 1.59 0.46
N ILE A 173 0.47 2.74 0.15
CA ILE A 173 -0.29 3.96 -0.13
C ILE A 173 -0.90 3.82 -1.52
N ILE A 174 -2.23 3.78 -1.59
CA ILE A 174 -2.97 3.64 -2.85
C ILE A 174 -3.40 4.99 -3.43
N SER A 175 -3.51 6.01 -2.57
CA SER A 175 -3.82 7.38 -2.98
C SER A 175 -3.09 8.38 -2.10
N ARG A 176 -2.56 9.45 -2.70
CA ARG A 176 -2.03 10.61 -1.98
C ARG A 176 -2.63 11.88 -2.57
N SER A 177 -3.25 12.69 -1.71
CA SER A 177 -3.72 14.03 -2.07
C SER A 177 -3.01 15.07 -1.22
N ILE A 178 -2.59 16.17 -1.84
CA ILE A 178 -1.87 17.27 -1.20
C ILE A 178 -2.53 18.58 -1.62
N LYS A 179 -2.83 19.44 -0.64
CA LYS A 179 -3.46 20.74 -0.89
C LYS A 179 -2.91 21.80 0.05
N LEU A 180 -2.52 22.96 -0.51
CA LEU A 180 -2.29 24.17 0.26
C LEU A 180 -3.66 24.75 0.65
N ILE A 181 -3.86 24.99 1.94
CA ILE A 181 -5.11 25.54 2.47
C ILE A 181 -5.10 27.07 2.32
N GLU A 182 -6.18 27.62 1.77
CA GLU A 182 -6.37 29.05 1.49
C GLU A 182 -7.20 29.76 2.56
#